data_AF-A0A1E5A2W2-F1
#
_entry.id   AF-A0A1E5A2W2-F1
#
_cell.length_a   1.000
_cell.length_b   1.000
_cell.length_c   1.000
_cell.angle_alpha   90.00
_cell.angle_beta   90.00
_cell.angle_gamma   90.00
#
_symmetry.space_group_name_H-M   'P 1'
#
loop_
_entity.id
_entity.type
_entity.pdbx_description
1 polymer ?
#
loop_
_entity_poly.entity_id
_entity_poly.type
_entity_poly.pdbx_seq_one_letter_code
_entity_poly.pdbx_strand_id
1 'polypeptide(L)'
;MASKPRQQLQSLTREQFWQHHIKSWQDSGTSKMRYCRDNELVYHQLIYWNEKFRQLDESGKDTQSGFVNVSLASAQSQPGAMLSIELPNGICISGVNNETIGLVPQLLRNL
;
A
#
# COMPACT_ATOMS: atom_id res chain seq x y z
N MET A 1 31.38 -40.01 -0.68
CA MET A 1 31.65 -38.66 -1.22
C MET A 1 30.34 -38.04 -1.66
N ALA A 2 29.86 -37.03 -0.93
CA ALA A 2 28.93 -35.96 -1.35
C ALA A 2 28.48 -35.24 -0.08
N SER A 3 29.32 -34.32 0.40
CA SER A 3 29.02 -33.43 1.52
C SER A 3 27.78 -32.60 1.16
N LYS A 4 26.68 -32.75 1.89
CA LYS A 4 25.56 -31.80 1.87
C LYS A 4 26.02 -30.48 2.52
N PRO A 5 26.13 -29.35 1.80
CA PRO A 5 26.35 -28.07 2.45
C PRO A 5 24.99 -27.53 2.90
N ARG A 6 24.47 -28.03 4.04
CA ARG A 6 23.13 -27.64 4.55
C ARG A 6 23.16 -26.70 5.76
N GLN A 7 24.31 -26.13 6.11
CA GLN A 7 24.51 -25.46 7.41
C GLN A 7 25.16 -24.07 7.33
N GLN A 8 25.33 -23.45 6.15
CA GLN A 8 26.15 -22.22 6.03
C GLN A 8 25.39 -20.89 5.92
N LEU A 9 24.10 -20.83 6.29
CA LEU A 9 23.33 -19.57 6.39
C LEU A 9 22.89 -19.27 7.83
N GLN A 10 23.79 -19.41 8.81
CA GLN A 10 23.47 -19.16 10.23
C GLN A 10 23.51 -17.67 10.63
N SER A 11 23.91 -16.76 9.73
CA SER A 11 24.04 -15.31 10.01
C SER A 11 23.47 -14.38 8.93
N LEU A 12 22.53 -14.86 8.09
CA LEU A 12 21.81 -13.99 7.17
C LEU A 12 20.45 -13.61 7.76
N THR A 13 20.03 -12.35 7.58
CA THR A 13 18.65 -11.97 7.92
C THR A 13 17.69 -12.82 7.11
N ARG A 14 16.52 -13.11 7.69
CA ARG A 14 15.49 -13.92 7.03
C ARG A 14 15.17 -13.41 5.62
N GLU A 15 15.24 -12.09 5.42
CA GLU A 15 15.02 -11.44 4.12
C GLU A 15 16.09 -11.85 3.10
N GLN A 16 17.37 -11.79 3.46
CA GLN A 16 18.46 -12.17 2.55
C GLN A 16 18.43 -13.67 2.21
N PHE A 17 18.09 -14.52 3.18
CA PHE A 17 17.88 -15.95 2.96
C PHE A 17 16.82 -16.19 1.87
N TRP A 18 15.65 -15.57 2.01
CA TRP A 18 14.56 -15.74 1.04
C TRP A 18 14.85 -15.08 -0.30
N GLN A 19 15.54 -13.93 -0.31
CA GLN A 19 15.95 -13.26 -1.53
C GLN A 19 16.88 -14.15 -2.36
N HIS A 20 17.85 -14.82 -1.72
CA HIS A 20 18.73 -15.77 -2.39
C HIS A 20 17.94 -16.93 -2.99
N HIS A 21 17.06 -17.57 -2.20
CA HIS A 21 16.27 -18.70 -2.69
C HIS A 21 15.29 -18.33 -3.80
N ILE A 22 14.74 -17.12 -3.80
CA ILE A 22 13.84 -16.66 -4.87
C ILE A 22 14.60 -16.42 -6.17
N LYS A 23 15.80 -15.83 -6.11
CA LYS A 23 16.68 -15.69 -7.29
C LYS A 23 17.08 -17.05 -7.86
N SER A 24 17.52 -17.98 -7.01
CA SER A 24 17.88 -19.34 -7.43
C SER A 24 16.68 -20.10 -8.00
N TRP A 25 15.48 -19.90 -7.46
CA TRP A 25 14.24 -20.46 -8.02
C TRP A 25 13.92 -19.89 -9.41
N GLN A 26 14.03 -18.58 -9.59
CA GLN A 26 13.80 -17.90 -10.87
C GLN A 26 14.79 -18.39 -11.94
N ASP A 27 16.07 -18.51 -11.60
CA ASP A 27 17.12 -19.02 -12.49
C ASP A 27 16.90 -20.49 -12.87
N SER A 28 16.43 -21.30 -11.91
CA SER A 28 16.15 -22.72 -12.15
C SER A 28 14.98 -22.96 -13.12
N GLY A 29 14.10 -21.98 -13.35
CA GLY A 29 12.94 -22.10 -14.24
C GLY A 29 11.94 -23.22 -13.86
N THR A 30 12.03 -23.75 -12.63
CA THR A 30 11.19 -24.85 -12.17
C THR A 30 9.92 -24.33 -11.49
N SER A 31 8.89 -25.17 -11.38
CA SER A 31 7.72 -24.81 -10.58
C SER A 31 8.10 -24.62 -9.11
N LYS A 32 7.49 -23.61 -8.47
CA LYS A 32 7.68 -23.30 -7.03
C LYS A 32 7.57 -24.54 -6.15
N MET A 33 6.61 -25.41 -6.41
CA MET A 33 6.42 -26.64 -5.63
C MET A 33 7.60 -27.60 -5.75
N ARG A 34 8.14 -27.75 -6.97
CA ARG A 34 9.29 -28.63 -7.22
C ARG A 34 10.54 -28.07 -6.53
N TYR A 35 10.78 -26.78 -6.68
CA TYR A 35 11.89 -26.10 -6.01
C TYR A 35 11.81 -26.20 -4.49
N CYS A 36 10.63 -25.99 -3.91
CA CYS A 36 10.39 -26.16 -2.46
C CYS A 36 10.66 -27.59 -2.00
N ARG A 37 10.24 -28.60 -2.77
CA ARG A 37 10.49 -30.01 -2.46
C ARG A 37 11.98 -30.34 -2.48
N ASP A 38 12.69 -29.89 -3.51
CA ASP A 38 14.10 -30.24 -3.72
C ASP A 38 15.03 -29.50 -2.74
N ASN A 39 14.65 -28.29 -2.30
CA ASN A 39 15.41 -27.47 -1.34
C ASN A 39 14.89 -27.55 0.12
N GLU A 40 13.87 -28.39 0.38
CA GLU A 40 13.18 -28.48 1.69
C GLU A 40 12.70 -27.12 2.23
N LEU A 41 12.14 -26.30 1.34
CA LEU A 41 11.57 -25.00 1.68
C LEU A 41 10.06 -25.08 1.86
N VAL A 42 9.53 -24.21 2.70
CA VAL A 42 8.09 -24.11 2.93
C VAL A 42 7.43 -23.31 1.81
N TYR A 43 6.48 -23.93 1.11
CA TYR A 43 5.83 -23.36 -0.07
C TYR A 43 5.15 -22.01 0.17
N HIS A 44 4.36 -21.90 1.25
CA HIS A 44 3.65 -20.64 1.57
C HIS A 44 4.62 -19.50 1.91
N GLN A 45 5.79 -19.82 2.49
CA GLN A 45 6.80 -18.82 2.80
C GLN A 45 7.45 -18.31 1.50
N LEU A 46 7.79 -19.21 0.56
CA LEU A 46 8.31 -18.81 -0.74
C LEU A 46 7.34 -17.88 -1.49
N ILE A 47 6.04 -18.19 -1.47
CA ILE A 47 5.02 -17.32 -2.09
C ILE A 47 4.99 -15.96 -1.41
N TYR A 48 4.90 -15.94 -0.07
CA TYR A 48 4.83 -14.71 0.70
C TYR A 48 6.03 -13.80 0.42
N TRP A 49 7.25 -14.36 0.44
CA TRP A 49 8.46 -13.57 0.20
C TRP A 49 8.57 -13.11 -1.26
N ASN A 50 8.15 -13.93 -2.23
CA ASN A 50 8.11 -13.53 -3.63
C ASN A 50 7.16 -12.35 -3.85
N GLU A 51 5.97 -12.40 -3.24
CA GLU A 51 5.02 -11.28 -3.27
C GLU A 51 5.60 -10.02 -2.61
N LYS A 52 6.21 -10.18 -1.43
CA LYS A 52 6.81 -9.08 -0.69
C LYS A 52 7.94 -8.39 -1.48
N PHE A 53 8.80 -9.14 -2.16
CA PHE A 53 9.84 -8.56 -3.01
C PHE A 53 9.27 -7.88 -4.24
N ARG A 54 8.24 -8.47 -4.88
CA ARG A 54 7.52 -7.81 -5.97
C ARG A 54 6.91 -6.47 -5.53
N GLN A 55 6.28 -6.42 -4.36
CA GLN A 55 5.73 -5.17 -3.83
C GLN A 55 6.80 -4.14 -3.48
N LEU A 56 8.00 -4.56 -3.05
CA LEU A 56 9.13 -3.65 -2.83
C LEU A 56 9.64 -3.03 -4.14
N ASP A 57 9.70 -3.82 -5.22
CA ASP A 57 10.05 -3.32 -6.56
C ASP A 57 8.96 -2.39 -7.13
N GLU A 58 7.69 -2.72 -6.89
CA GLU A 58 6.52 -1.93 -7.32
C GLU A 58 6.24 -0.72 -6.42
N SER A 59 6.74 -0.68 -5.18
CA SER A 59 6.63 0.53 -4.35
C SER A 59 7.40 1.73 -4.92
N GLY A 60 8.24 1.52 -5.94
CA GLY A 60 8.85 2.55 -6.78
C GLY A 60 8.23 2.70 -8.18
N LYS A 61 7.30 1.83 -8.56
CA LYS A 61 6.57 1.87 -9.82
C LYS A 61 5.10 1.70 -9.52
N ASP A 62 4.40 2.83 -9.47
CA ASP A 62 2.95 2.98 -9.45
C ASP A 62 2.30 1.97 -10.43
N THR A 63 2.05 0.76 -9.95
CA THR A 63 1.46 -0.29 -10.77
C THR A 63 0.04 0.16 -10.99
N GLN A 64 -0.29 0.35 -12.26
CA GLN A 64 -1.64 0.64 -12.76
C GLN A 64 -2.58 -0.55 -12.47
N SER A 65 -2.81 -0.87 -11.21
CA SER A 65 -4.04 -1.47 -10.75
C SER A 65 -5.10 -0.39 -10.94
N GLY A 66 -6.20 -0.66 -11.63
CA GLY A 66 -7.31 0.29 -11.85
C GLY A 66 -8.01 0.78 -10.57
N PHE A 67 -7.40 0.55 -9.42
CA PHE A 67 -7.80 1.00 -8.10
C PHE A 67 -6.74 1.97 -7.59
N VAL A 68 -7.09 3.25 -7.58
CA VAL A 68 -6.29 4.27 -6.88
C VAL A 68 -6.48 4.09 -5.38
N ASN A 69 -5.38 3.98 -4.64
CA ASN A 69 -5.43 4.00 -3.18
C ASN A 69 -5.79 5.43 -2.73
N VAL A 70 -7.06 5.67 -2.45
CA VAL A 70 -7.51 6.92 -1.82
C VAL A 70 -7.14 6.83 -0.35
N SER A 71 -5.93 7.29 -0.02
CA SER A 71 -5.64 7.71 1.33
C SER A 71 -6.54 8.90 1.62
N LEU A 72 -7.63 8.65 2.36
CA LEU A 72 -8.44 9.73 2.92
C LEU A 72 -7.48 10.50 3.82
N ALA A 73 -6.95 11.63 3.32
CA ALA A 73 -6.28 12.59 4.16
C ALA A 73 -7.33 12.93 5.22
N SER A 74 -7.17 12.35 6.41
CA SER A 74 -7.98 12.67 7.56
C SER A 74 -8.02 14.18 7.58
N ALA A 75 -9.18 14.75 7.27
CA ALA A 75 -9.38 16.18 7.29
C ALA A 75 -8.82 16.62 8.63
N GLN A 76 -7.68 17.31 8.59
CA GLN A 76 -7.09 17.86 9.79
C GLN A 76 -8.20 18.69 10.37
N SER A 77 -8.73 18.24 11.50
CA SER A 77 -9.70 18.96 12.30
C SER A 77 -9.07 20.31 12.61
N GLN A 78 -9.31 21.30 11.74
CA GLN A 78 -9.04 22.68 12.04
C GLN A 78 -10.01 23.02 13.18
N PRO A 79 -9.50 23.42 14.35
CA PRO A 79 -10.34 23.82 15.47
C PRO A 79 -10.87 25.23 15.16
N GLY A 80 -11.91 25.29 14.33
CA GLY A 80 -12.69 26.47 14.07
C GLY A 80 -14.01 25.98 13.50
N ALA A 81 -15.08 26.10 14.27
CA ALA A 81 -16.43 25.63 13.91
C ALA A 81 -16.83 26.21 12.54
N MET A 82 -16.54 25.45 11.49
CA MET A 82 -16.75 25.83 10.11
C MET A 82 -18.20 25.44 9.80
N LEU A 83 -19.11 26.39 9.94
CA LEU A 83 -20.53 26.15 9.70
C LEU A 83 -20.71 25.84 8.21
N SER A 84 -21.40 24.73 7.92
CA SER A 84 -21.80 24.33 6.57
C SER A 84 -23.32 24.41 6.48
N ILE A 85 -23.81 25.16 5.49
CA ILE A 85 -25.24 25.35 5.24
C ILE A 85 -25.58 24.67 3.92
N GLU A 86 -26.48 23.69 3.99
CA GLU A 86 -27.04 23.03 2.80
C GLU A 86 -28.42 23.60 2.50
N LEU A 87 -28.58 24.08 1.27
CA LEU A 87 -29.84 24.63 0.79
C LEU A 87 -30.68 23.55 0.09
N PRO A 88 -32.03 23.65 0.12
CA PRO A 88 -32.92 22.72 -0.59
C PRO A 88 -32.67 22.63 -2.12
N ASN A 89 -32.03 23.66 -2.66
CA ASN A 89 -31.59 23.78 -4.06
C ASN A 89 -30.27 23.02 -4.34
N GLY A 90 -29.72 22.30 -3.36
CA GLY A 90 -28.50 21.50 -3.52
C GLY A 90 -27.19 22.28 -3.41
N ILE A 91 -27.26 23.56 -3.04
CA ILE A 91 -26.08 24.41 -2.85
C ILE A 91 -25.55 24.21 -1.43
N CYS A 92 -24.26 23.91 -1.30
CA CYS A 92 -23.57 23.80 -0.02
C CYS A 92 -22.62 24.99 0.15
N ILE A 93 -22.83 25.78 1.20
CA ILE A 93 -21.96 26.86 1.61
C ILE A 93 -21.16 26.36 2.82
N SER A 94 -19.91 25.98 2.61
CA SER A 94 -18.98 25.61 3.68
C SER A 94 -18.04 26.77 3.99
N GLY A 95 -17.53 26.85 5.22
CA GLY A 95 -16.55 27.89 5.56
C GLY A 95 -17.08 29.10 6.28
N VAL A 96 -18.33 29.07 6.75
CA VAL A 96 -18.94 30.24 7.36
C VAL A 96 -18.30 30.53 8.71
N ASN A 97 -17.55 31.62 8.77
CA ASN A 97 -16.94 32.18 9.97
C ASN A 97 -17.53 33.59 10.25
N ASN A 98 -17.12 34.23 11.35
CA ASN A 98 -17.65 35.55 11.72
C ASN A 98 -17.34 36.66 10.69
N GLU A 99 -16.34 36.46 9.83
CA GLU A 99 -15.99 37.41 8.77
C GLU A 99 -16.82 37.18 7.50
N THR A 100 -17.18 35.93 7.19
CA THR A 100 -17.95 35.55 6.00
C THR A 100 -19.46 35.49 6.23
N ILE A 101 -19.93 35.43 7.48
CA ILE A 101 -21.37 35.41 7.79
C ILE A 101 -22.12 36.62 7.24
N GLY A 102 -21.48 37.79 7.12
CA GLY A 102 -22.07 38.99 6.51
C GLY A 102 -22.29 38.89 4.99
N LEU A 103 -21.59 37.97 4.32
CA LEU A 103 -21.71 37.72 2.88
C LEU A 103 -22.77 36.66 2.56
N VAL A 104 -23.08 35.78 3.51
CA VAL A 104 -24.08 34.71 3.33
C VAL A 104 -25.45 35.26 2.90
N PRO A 105 -26.01 36.34 3.51
CA PRO A 105 -27.28 36.90 3.08
C PRO A 105 -27.26 37.48 1.66
N GLN A 106 -26.10 37.99 1.20
CA GLN A 106 -25.96 38.53 -0.15
C GLN A 106 -25.93 37.40 -1.18
N LEU A 107 -25.25 36.30 -0.87
CA LEU A 107 -25.24 35.10 -1.71
C LEU A 107 -26.64 34.50 -1.83
N LEU A 108 -27.37 34.39 -0.71
CA LEU A 108 -28.76 33.90 -0.69
C LEU A 108 -29.72 34.78 -1.49
N ARG A 109 -29.46 36.08 -1.60
CA ARG A 109 -30.31 37.01 -2.37
C ARG A 109 -30.12 36.91 -3.88
N ASN A 110 -28.98 36.37 -4.34
CA ASN A 110 -28.66 36.20 -5.76
C ASN A 110 -28.89 34.77 -6.26
N LEU A 111 -29.47 33.91 -5.43
CA LEU A 111 -29.88 32.55 -5.74
C LEU A 111 -31.42 32.47 -5.82
#